data_AF-A0A6A5CY79-F1
#
_entry.id   AF-A0A6A5CY79-F1
#
_cell.length_a   1.000
_cell.length_b   1.000
_cell.length_c   1.000
_cell.angle_alpha   90.00
_cell.angle_beta   90.00
_cell.angle_gamma   90.00
#
_symmetry.space_group_name_H-M   'P 1'
#
loop_
_entity.id
_entity.type
_entity.pdbx_description
1 polymer ?
#
loop_
_entity_poly.entity_id
_entity_poly.type
_entity_poly.pdbx_seq_one_letter_code
_entity_poly.pdbx_strand_id
1 'polypeptide(L)'
;MVDEQLNHDALNEHNRLRALHGCPPLKYDSRLAREAQAWADNLARMKIMKHSICDEYGENLATSQSTGKAELTGARATQNWYNEIHDHNFDKQFQSQTGHFTQVIWKNTSKAGFGIQYSNDGHHVFVVGRYEPAGNVYGEFQENIPRPIHGQSTPKSKEFSYQHDEPNGPRRTCRDEIVIVRETDRRDNNGSNHITMVDSSKRNWPNGTTPNSNNESTIRTEKKSQRKCAKRCSII
;
A
#
# COMPACT_ATOMS: atom_id res chain seq x y z
N MET A 1 -7.61 -13.71 -11.26
CA MET A 1 -6.62 -13.69 -12.37
C MET A 1 -5.76 -12.46 -12.20
N VAL A 2 -4.54 -12.42 -12.75
CA VAL A 2 -3.69 -11.22 -12.68
C VAL A 2 -4.25 -10.17 -13.64
N ASP A 3 -4.33 -8.91 -13.18
CA ASP A 3 -4.77 -7.78 -14.00
C ASP A 3 -3.59 -7.20 -14.79
N GLU A 4 -3.65 -7.27 -16.12
CA GLU A 4 -2.57 -6.84 -17.02
C GLU A 4 -2.43 -5.31 -17.06
N GLN A 5 -3.55 -4.58 -17.05
CA GLN A 5 -3.55 -3.12 -17.10
C GLN A 5 -2.97 -2.54 -15.80
N LEU A 6 -3.34 -3.11 -14.65
CA LEU A 6 -2.75 -2.78 -13.36
C LEU A 6 -1.23 -2.89 -13.40
N ASN A 7 -0.71 -4.02 -13.90
CA ASN A 7 0.71 -4.29 -13.93
C ASN A 7 1.44 -3.36 -14.90
N HIS A 8 0.86 -3.10 -16.06
CA HIS A 8 1.39 -2.13 -17.02
C HIS A 8 1.49 -0.72 -16.40
N ASP A 9 0.41 -0.22 -15.80
CA ASP A 9 0.36 1.13 -15.23
C ASP A 9 1.27 1.29 -14.02
N ALA A 10 1.27 0.30 -13.12
CA ALA A 10 2.15 0.30 -11.96
C ALA A 10 3.62 0.27 -12.38
N LEU A 11 4.01 -0.61 -13.31
CA LEU A 11 5.40 -0.74 -13.74
C LEU A 11 5.90 0.52 -14.44
N ASN A 12 5.08 1.11 -15.32
CA ASN A 12 5.41 2.36 -15.99
C ASN A 12 5.63 3.51 -15.00
N GLU A 13 4.73 3.65 -14.03
CA GLU A 13 4.84 4.70 -13.02
C GLU A 13 6.04 4.47 -12.09
N HIS A 14 6.31 3.22 -11.68
CA HIS A 14 7.53 2.89 -10.93
C HIS A 14 8.78 3.31 -11.70
N ASN A 15 8.85 2.98 -12.98
CA ASN A 15 10.03 3.27 -13.81
C ASN A 15 10.20 4.77 -14.07
N ARG A 16 9.10 5.52 -14.24
CA ARG A 16 9.12 6.98 -14.32
C ARG A 16 9.70 7.60 -13.05
N LEU A 17 9.23 7.16 -11.88
CA LEU A 17 9.66 7.67 -10.57
C LEU A 17 11.10 7.27 -10.23
N ARG A 18 11.47 6.02 -10.51
CA ARG A 18 12.86 5.51 -10.34
C ARG A 18 13.86 6.29 -11.18
N ALA A 19 13.48 6.72 -12.38
CA ALA A 19 14.34 7.55 -13.23
C ALA A 19 14.68 8.91 -12.58
N LEU A 20 13.78 9.50 -11.78
CA LEU A 20 14.02 10.75 -11.05
C LEU A 20 15.17 10.61 -10.03
N HIS A 21 15.45 9.37 -9.61
CA HIS A 21 16.46 8.99 -8.63
C HIS A 21 17.69 8.31 -9.27
N GLY A 22 17.72 8.13 -10.59
CA GLY A 22 18.77 7.37 -11.27
C GLY A 22 18.76 5.88 -10.99
N CYS A 23 17.64 5.34 -10.50
CA CYS A 23 17.50 3.91 -10.26
C CYS A 23 17.21 3.16 -11.57
N PRO A 24 17.78 1.96 -11.79
CA PRO A 24 17.46 1.13 -12.95
C PRO A 24 15.96 0.78 -13.00
N PRO A 25 15.36 0.63 -14.20
CA PRO A 25 13.95 0.26 -14.32
C PRO A 25 13.69 -1.16 -13.81
N LEU A 26 12.55 -1.35 -13.18
CA LEU A 26 11.99 -2.64 -12.81
C LEU A 26 11.49 -3.39 -14.05
N LYS A 27 11.62 -4.71 -14.00
CA LYS A 27 11.04 -5.64 -14.97
C LYS A 27 9.81 -6.31 -14.38
N TYR A 28 8.77 -6.50 -15.19
CA TYR A 28 7.63 -7.30 -14.81
C TYR A 28 8.05 -8.76 -14.52
N ASP A 29 7.58 -9.31 -13.42
CA ASP A 29 7.72 -10.73 -13.10
C ASP A 29 6.34 -11.36 -12.85
N SER A 30 5.99 -12.33 -13.69
CA SER A 30 4.67 -12.98 -13.63
C SER A 30 4.45 -13.81 -12.37
N ARG A 31 5.51 -14.32 -11.74
CA ARG A 31 5.38 -15.04 -10.46
C ARG A 31 5.03 -14.07 -9.35
N LEU A 32 5.76 -12.96 -9.25
CA LEU A 32 5.47 -11.91 -8.28
C LEU A 32 4.05 -11.36 -8.44
N ALA A 33 3.57 -11.17 -9.67
CA ALA A 33 2.21 -10.69 -9.92
C ALA A 33 1.14 -11.71 -9.49
N ARG A 34 1.36 -13.01 -9.71
CA ARG A 34 0.45 -14.06 -9.20
C ARG A 34 0.43 -14.11 -7.67
N GLU A 35 1.58 -13.95 -7.03
CA GLU A 35 1.69 -13.92 -5.56
C GLU A 35 1.03 -12.66 -4.97
N ALA A 36 1.24 -11.50 -5.60
CA ALA A 36 0.58 -10.25 -5.25
C ALA A 36 -0.94 -10.37 -5.37
N GLN A 37 -1.44 -10.95 -6.47
CA GLN A 37 -2.86 -11.18 -6.67
C GLN A 37 -3.46 -12.09 -5.60
N ALA A 38 -2.80 -13.22 -5.31
CA ALA A 38 -3.26 -14.13 -4.27
C ALA A 38 -3.33 -13.45 -2.88
N TRP A 39 -2.44 -12.50 -2.61
CA TRP A 39 -2.50 -11.71 -1.37
C TRP A 39 -3.61 -10.66 -1.41
N ALA A 40 -3.81 -9.95 -2.52
CA ALA A 40 -4.93 -9.02 -2.70
C ALA A 40 -6.28 -9.74 -2.47
N ASP A 41 -6.43 -10.95 -3.00
CA ASP A 41 -7.60 -11.82 -2.77
C ASP A 41 -7.84 -12.11 -1.29
N ASN A 42 -6.76 -12.31 -0.52
CA ASN A 42 -6.84 -12.51 0.93
C ASN A 42 -7.24 -11.22 1.67
N LEU A 43 -6.64 -10.08 1.31
CA LEU A 43 -6.94 -8.79 1.93
C LEU A 43 -8.42 -8.41 1.74
N ALA A 44 -8.94 -8.57 0.52
CA ALA A 44 -10.34 -8.30 0.23
C ALA A 44 -11.30 -9.21 1.02
N ARG A 45 -10.93 -10.47 1.24
CA ARG A 45 -11.71 -11.41 2.05
C ARG A 45 -11.68 -11.06 3.54
N MET A 46 -10.53 -10.65 4.05
CA MET A 46 -10.36 -10.30 5.46
C MET A 46 -10.84 -8.87 5.78
N LYS A 47 -10.94 -8.01 4.75
CA LYS A 47 -11.21 -6.57 4.85
C LYS A 47 -10.24 -5.83 5.78
N ILE A 48 -8.97 -6.23 5.79
CA ILE A 48 -7.90 -5.60 6.57
C ILE A 48 -6.69 -5.31 5.69
N MET A 49 -5.97 -4.24 6.01
CA MET A 49 -4.65 -3.95 5.45
C MET A 49 -3.60 -4.58 6.35
N LYS A 50 -3.00 -5.68 5.89
CA LYS A 50 -1.97 -6.39 6.65
C LYS A 50 -0.93 -6.98 5.70
N HIS A 51 0.33 -6.78 6.03
CA HIS A 51 1.44 -7.41 5.31
C HIS A 51 1.37 -8.94 5.38
N SER A 52 1.82 -9.59 4.31
CA SER A 52 1.98 -11.05 4.29
C SER A 52 3.13 -11.48 5.20
N ILE A 53 3.07 -12.72 5.69
CA ILE A 53 4.18 -13.33 6.44
C ILE A 53 5.08 -14.06 5.44
N CYS A 54 5.95 -13.34 4.74
CA CYS A 54 6.93 -13.90 3.82
C CYS A 54 8.09 -12.93 3.59
N ASP A 55 9.32 -13.42 3.76
CA ASP A 55 10.55 -12.62 3.70
C ASP A 55 11.29 -12.77 2.36
N GLU A 56 10.73 -13.52 1.39
CA GLU A 56 11.37 -13.78 0.10
C GLU A 56 11.27 -12.58 -0.88
N TYR A 57 10.37 -11.65 -0.62
CA TYR A 57 10.11 -10.48 -1.45
C TYR A 57 9.81 -9.24 -0.60
N GLY A 58 9.95 -8.05 -1.20
CA GLY A 58 9.40 -6.82 -0.63
C GLY A 58 7.88 -6.73 -0.85
N GLU A 59 7.21 -5.88 -0.08
CA GLU A 59 5.76 -5.68 -0.19
C GLU A 59 5.36 -4.22 0.02
N ASN A 60 4.54 -3.70 -0.88
CA ASN A 60 3.77 -2.47 -0.64
C ASN A 60 2.27 -2.78 -0.74
N LEU A 61 1.48 -2.13 0.11
CA LEU A 61 0.02 -2.27 0.13
C LEU A 61 -0.63 -0.90 -0.08
N ALA A 62 -1.69 -0.84 -0.88
CA ALA A 62 -2.53 0.33 -1.02
C ALA A 62 -4.01 -0.05 -0.97
N THR A 63 -4.84 0.86 -0.49
CA THR A 63 -6.29 0.70 -0.51
C THR A 63 -6.98 2.02 -0.81
N SER A 64 -8.21 1.91 -1.31
CA SER A 64 -9.13 3.03 -1.44
C SER A 64 -10.53 2.55 -1.08
N GLN A 65 -11.34 3.46 -0.54
CA GLN A 65 -12.72 3.23 -0.17
C GLN A 65 -13.61 4.29 -0.83
N SER A 66 -14.80 3.88 -1.24
CA SER A 66 -15.85 4.77 -1.77
C SER A 66 -17.21 4.33 -1.26
N THR A 67 -18.18 5.24 -1.24
CA THR A 67 -19.60 4.92 -1.02
C THR A 67 -20.26 4.31 -2.26
N GLY A 68 -19.64 4.48 -3.43
CA GLY A 68 -19.96 3.76 -4.66
C GLY A 68 -18.87 2.73 -4.98
N LYS A 69 -18.55 2.57 -6.26
CA LYS A 69 -17.44 1.72 -6.68
C LYS A 69 -16.11 2.39 -6.29
N ALA A 70 -15.28 1.71 -5.51
CA ALA A 70 -13.93 2.16 -5.25
C ALA A 70 -13.09 2.10 -6.54
N GLU A 71 -12.10 2.98 -6.67
CA GLU A 71 -11.20 2.99 -7.82
C GLU A 71 -9.77 3.24 -7.38
N LEU A 72 -8.86 2.39 -7.84
CA LEU A 72 -7.44 2.56 -7.61
C LEU A 72 -6.66 1.92 -8.76
N THR A 73 -6.04 2.77 -9.59
CA THR A 73 -5.18 2.31 -10.70
C THR A 73 -3.78 1.97 -10.19
N GLY A 74 -3.03 1.19 -10.98
CA GLY A 74 -1.64 0.84 -10.66
C GLY A 74 -0.74 2.08 -10.56
N ALA A 75 -0.92 3.04 -11.46
CA ALA A 75 -0.21 4.33 -11.42
C ALA A 75 -0.55 5.12 -10.15
N ARG A 76 -1.84 5.23 -9.78
CA ARG A 76 -2.24 5.98 -8.57
C ARG A 76 -1.73 5.31 -7.29
N ALA A 77 -1.81 3.99 -7.18
CA ALA A 77 -1.23 3.26 -6.04
C ALA A 77 0.27 3.51 -5.92
N THR A 78 1.00 3.45 -7.05
CA THR A 78 2.44 3.71 -7.09
C THR A 78 2.79 5.14 -6.69
N GLN A 79 2.08 6.14 -7.23
CA GLN A 79 2.29 7.54 -6.89
C GLN A 79 1.99 7.80 -5.40
N ASN A 80 0.96 7.16 -4.83
CA ASN A 80 0.66 7.27 -3.40
C ASN A 80 1.81 6.74 -2.54
N TRP A 81 2.39 5.58 -2.88
CA TRP A 81 3.58 5.05 -2.18
C TRP A 81 4.77 5.99 -2.29
N TYR A 82 5.00 6.56 -3.47
CA TYR A 82 6.12 7.47 -3.70
C TYR A 82 5.98 8.81 -2.94
N ASN A 83 4.76 9.30 -2.72
CA ASN A 83 4.51 10.58 -2.05
C ASN A 83 5.07 10.64 -0.61
N GLU A 84 5.38 9.50 0.02
CA GLU A 84 6.10 9.47 1.31
C GLU A 84 7.50 10.10 1.24
N ILE A 85 8.04 10.34 0.04
CA ILE A 85 9.26 11.13 -0.16
C ILE A 85 9.21 12.49 0.54
N HIS A 86 8.02 13.09 0.68
CA HIS A 86 7.84 14.38 1.34
C HIS A 86 8.17 14.35 2.83
N ASP A 87 8.05 13.18 3.47
CA ASP A 87 8.33 12.96 4.89
C ASP A 87 9.66 12.20 5.11
N HIS A 88 10.36 11.84 4.02
CA HIS A 88 11.54 10.99 4.08
C HIS A 88 12.81 11.79 4.42
N ASN A 89 13.49 11.39 5.49
CA ASN A 89 14.83 11.86 5.79
C ASN A 89 15.89 10.92 5.20
N PHE A 90 16.56 11.35 4.14
CA PHE A 90 17.60 10.60 3.41
C PHE A 90 18.87 10.32 4.22
N ASP A 91 19.07 10.99 5.36
CA ASP A 91 20.23 10.80 6.24
C ASP A 91 19.95 9.77 7.35
N LYS A 92 18.77 9.14 7.34
CA LYS A 92 18.37 8.11 8.30
C LYS A 92 18.23 6.74 7.62
N GLN A 93 18.30 5.71 8.45
CA GLN A 93 17.96 4.33 8.08
C GLN A 93 16.43 4.19 7.91
N PHE A 94 15.93 2.95 8.01
CA PHE A 94 14.50 2.65 7.93
C PHE A 94 13.64 3.55 8.82
N GLN A 95 12.53 4.00 8.25
CA GLN A 95 11.55 4.90 8.82
C GLN A 95 10.18 4.32 8.47
N SER A 96 9.43 3.86 9.48
CA SER A 96 8.18 3.12 9.28
C SER A 96 7.17 3.88 8.43
N GLN A 97 7.18 5.22 8.49
CA GLN A 97 6.27 6.09 7.75
C GLN A 97 6.67 6.32 6.27
N THR A 98 7.85 5.85 5.84
CA THR A 98 8.37 6.04 4.47
C THR A 98 8.82 4.75 3.80
N GLY A 99 8.36 3.62 4.34
CA GLY A 99 8.72 2.28 3.87
C GLY A 99 8.25 2.00 2.45
N HIS A 100 7.11 2.56 2.03
CA HIS A 100 6.59 2.31 0.69
C HIS A 100 7.43 3.07 -0.35
N PHE A 101 7.75 4.34 -0.10
CA PHE A 101 8.60 5.14 -0.97
C PHE A 101 9.98 4.48 -1.15
N THR A 102 10.61 4.10 -0.04
CA THR A 102 11.94 3.49 -0.07
C THR A 102 11.95 2.18 -0.85
N GLN A 103 10.89 1.37 -0.77
CA GLN A 103 10.74 0.18 -1.62
C GLN A 103 10.54 0.52 -3.11
N VAL A 104 9.74 1.53 -3.46
CA VAL A 104 9.51 1.95 -4.86
C VAL A 104 10.84 2.28 -5.56
N ILE A 105 11.70 3.03 -4.88
CA ILE A 105 12.97 3.50 -5.45
C ILE A 105 14.19 2.65 -5.05
N TRP A 106 14.00 1.51 -4.39
CA TRP A 106 15.11 0.67 -3.95
C TRP A 106 16.00 0.25 -5.13
N LYS A 107 17.24 0.74 -5.16
CA LYS A 107 18.12 0.64 -6.33
C LYS A 107 18.36 -0.80 -6.78
N ASN A 108 18.61 -1.70 -5.83
CA ASN A 108 18.91 -3.11 -6.13
C ASN A 108 17.68 -3.95 -6.47
N THR A 109 16.46 -3.49 -6.17
CA THR A 109 15.24 -4.18 -6.61
C THR A 109 15.16 -4.11 -8.13
N SER A 110 14.95 -5.25 -8.77
CA SER A 110 15.07 -5.39 -10.23
C SER A 110 13.78 -5.89 -10.90
N LYS A 111 12.91 -6.53 -10.13
CA LYS A 111 11.66 -7.12 -10.59
C LYS A 111 10.50 -6.71 -9.70
N ALA A 112 9.33 -6.61 -10.30
CA ALA A 112 8.09 -6.41 -9.56
C ALA A 112 6.89 -7.05 -10.25
N GLY A 113 5.84 -7.30 -9.45
CA GLY A 113 4.53 -7.72 -9.93
C GLY A 113 3.44 -7.28 -8.97
N PHE A 114 2.24 -7.04 -9.51
CA PHE A 114 1.15 -6.38 -8.80
C PHE A 114 -0.15 -7.18 -8.89
N GLY A 115 -0.97 -7.05 -7.86
CA GLY A 115 -2.29 -7.65 -7.76
C GLY A 115 -3.32 -6.66 -7.24
N ILE A 116 -4.57 -6.81 -7.67
CA ILE A 116 -5.69 -5.94 -7.27
C ILE A 116 -6.91 -6.79 -6.97
N GLN A 117 -7.61 -6.48 -5.89
CA GLN A 117 -8.90 -7.11 -5.61
C GLN A 117 -9.86 -6.13 -4.94
N TYR A 118 -11.12 -6.18 -5.37
CA TYR A 118 -12.22 -5.45 -4.76
C TYR A 118 -12.89 -6.29 -3.68
N SER A 119 -13.41 -5.65 -2.64
CA SER A 119 -14.35 -6.28 -1.71
C SER A 119 -15.63 -6.69 -2.45
N ASN A 120 -16.38 -7.65 -1.88
CA ASN A 120 -17.61 -8.16 -2.52
C ASN A 120 -18.67 -7.07 -2.78
N ASP A 121 -18.70 -6.04 -1.94
CA ASP A 121 -19.58 -4.87 -2.09
C ASP A 121 -19.03 -3.83 -3.09
N GLY A 122 -17.80 -3.99 -3.57
CA GLY A 122 -17.14 -3.06 -4.49
C GLY A 122 -16.71 -1.73 -3.86
N HIS A 123 -16.97 -1.53 -2.57
CA HIS A 123 -16.72 -0.27 -1.86
C HIS A 123 -15.26 -0.13 -1.41
N HIS A 124 -14.48 -1.20 -1.44
CA HIS A 124 -13.07 -1.20 -1.13
C HIS A 124 -12.28 -1.86 -2.24
N VAL A 125 -11.07 -1.36 -2.47
CA VAL A 125 -10.09 -1.96 -3.37
C VAL A 125 -8.77 -2.10 -2.64
N PHE A 126 -8.08 -3.21 -2.90
CA PHE A 126 -6.80 -3.57 -2.31
C PHE A 126 -5.80 -3.80 -3.43
N VAL A 127 -4.69 -3.09 -3.40
CA VAL A 127 -3.58 -3.25 -4.35
C VAL A 127 -2.34 -3.71 -3.58
N VAL A 128 -1.67 -4.73 -4.10
CA VAL A 128 -0.45 -5.32 -3.55
C VAL A 128 0.65 -5.21 -4.59
N GLY A 129 1.83 -4.70 -4.20
CA GLY A 129 3.06 -4.77 -4.97
C GLY A 129 4.05 -5.74 -4.32
N ARG A 130 4.68 -6.58 -5.15
CA ARG A 130 5.73 -7.52 -4.75
C ARG A 130 7.04 -7.18 -5.46
N TYR A 131 8.15 -7.24 -4.75
CA TYR A 131 9.44 -6.74 -5.21
C TYR A 131 10.56 -7.76 -5.00
N GLU A 132 11.44 -7.93 -6.00
CA GLU A 132 12.60 -8.82 -5.89
C GLU A 132 13.88 -8.21 -6.52
N PRO A 133 15.03 -8.26 -5.82
CA PRO A 133 15.17 -8.53 -4.38
C PRO A 133 14.34 -7.57 -3.51
N ALA A 134 14.02 -8.00 -2.28
CA ALA A 134 13.33 -7.18 -1.30
C ALA A 134 14.11 -5.89 -1.00
N GLY A 135 13.39 -4.77 -0.83
CA GLY A 135 13.95 -3.53 -0.34
C GLY A 135 13.89 -3.42 1.17
N ASN A 136 14.17 -2.23 1.68
CA ASN A 136 14.08 -1.87 3.11
C ASN A 136 14.96 -2.74 4.02
N VAL A 137 16.06 -3.26 3.48
CA VAL A 137 17.05 -4.03 4.24
C VAL A 137 17.85 -3.06 5.13
N TYR A 138 17.83 -3.32 6.43
CA TYR A 138 18.54 -2.50 7.40
C TYR A 138 20.05 -2.47 7.10
N GLY A 139 20.65 -1.29 7.12
CA GLY A 139 22.08 -1.11 6.80
C GLY A 139 22.38 -0.84 5.32
N GLU A 140 21.43 -1.06 4.42
CA GLU A 140 21.65 -0.90 2.97
C GLU A 140 21.01 0.38 2.36
N PHE A 141 20.39 1.23 3.20
CA PHE A 141 19.64 2.41 2.74
C PHE A 141 20.50 3.41 1.98
N GLN A 142 21.72 3.68 2.44
CA GLN A 142 22.60 4.68 1.83
C GLN A 142 22.95 4.36 0.38
N GLU A 143 23.08 3.08 0.05
CA GLU A 143 23.41 2.61 -1.31
C GLU A 143 22.19 2.47 -2.20
N ASN A 144 21.01 2.24 -1.60
CA ASN A 144 19.78 1.89 -2.31
C ASN A 144 18.76 3.01 -2.43
N ILE A 145 18.87 4.09 -1.66
CA ILE A 145 17.94 5.23 -1.66
C ILE A 145 18.68 6.49 -2.15
N PRO A 146 18.99 6.59 -3.46
CA PRO A 146 19.63 7.78 -3.99
C PRO A 146 18.70 8.99 -3.89
N ARG A 147 19.27 10.17 -3.67
CA ARG A 147 18.53 11.43 -3.69
C ARG A 147 18.08 11.76 -5.13
N PRO A 148 17.00 12.54 -5.31
CA PRO A 148 16.58 12.97 -6.65
C PRO A 148 17.72 13.69 -7.40
N ILE A 149 17.85 13.40 -8.70
CA ILE A 149 18.82 14.04 -9.57
C ILE A 149 18.39 15.51 -9.77
N HIS A 150 19.30 16.46 -9.51
CA HIS A 150 19.02 17.90 -9.47
C HIS A 150 18.15 18.40 -10.64
N GLY A 151 17.07 19.13 -10.34
CA GLY A 151 16.25 19.87 -11.31
C GLY A 151 14.86 19.30 -11.60
N GLN A 152 14.58 18.05 -11.21
CA GLN A 152 13.21 17.53 -11.23
C GLN A 152 12.60 17.75 -9.85
N SER A 153 11.93 18.90 -9.68
CA SER A 153 11.05 19.08 -8.54
C SER A 153 10.07 17.91 -8.51
N THR A 154 10.00 17.20 -7.38
CA THR A 154 8.78 16.44 -7.09
C THR A 154 7.63 17.42 -7.24
N PRO A 155 6.57 17.11 -8.01
CA PRO A 155 5.42 17.98 -8.06
C PRO A 155 4.94 18.14 -6.62
N LYS A 156 5.17 19.32 -6.02
CA LYS A 156 4.47 19.71 -4.81
C LYS A 156 3.00 19.53 -5.13
N SER A 157 2.30 18.74 -4.33
CA SER A 157 0.88 18.43 -4.46
C SER A 157 0.10 19.67 -4.93
N LYS A 158 -0.12 19.79 -6.24
CA LYS A 158 -1.29 20.50 -6.72
C LYS A 158 -2.40 19.49 -6.58
N GLU A 159 -3.36 19.81 -5.71
CA GLU A 159 -4.67 19.18 -5.73
C GLU A 159 -5.07 19.01 -7.20
N PHE A 160 -5.10 17.76 -7.67
CA PHE A 160 -5.60 17.44 -9.00
C PHE A 160 -7.12 17.58 -8.91
N SER A 161 -7.62 18.82 -8.99
CA SER A 161 -9.03 19.08 -9.23
C SER A 161 -9.31 18.80 -10.69
N TYR A 162 -9.67 17.56 -11.01
CA TYR A 162 -10.33 17.27 -12.28
C TYR A 162 -11.73 17.87 -12.21
N GLN A 163 -11.97 18.91 -13.01
CA GLN A 163 -13.33 19.36 -13.29
C GLN A 163 -13.97 18.33 -14.21
N HIS A 164 -14.95 17.60 -13.70
CA HIS A 164 -15.94 16.94 -14.53
C HIS A 164 -16.87 18.04 -15.07
N ASP A 165 -16.73 18.35 -16.35
CA ASP A 165 -17.77 19.07 -17.08
C ASP A 165 -18.89 18.08 -17.41
N GLU A 166 -19.90 18.01 -16.53
CA GLU A 166 -21.20 17.42 -16.84
C GLU A 166 -22.18 18.56 -17.18
N PRO A 167 -22.90 18.49 -18.32
CA PRO A 167 -23.83 19.52 -18.71
C PRO A 167 -25.10 19.42 -17.86
N ASN A 168 -25.30 20.44 -17.01
CA ASN A 168 -26.54 20.76 -16.28
C ASN A 168 -26.91 19.86 -15.08
N GLY A 169 -26.37 20.20 -13.89
CA GLY A 169 -26.90 19.79 -12.60
C GLY A 169 -26.25 20.55 -11.42
N PRO A 170 -26.96 20.81 -10.30
CA PRO A 170 -26.42 21.62 -9.20
C PRO A 170 -25.30 20.89 -8.46
N ARG A 171 -24.16 21.58 -8.29
CA ARG A 171 -22.92 21.09 -7.66
C ARG A 171 -23.17 20.52 -6.25
N ARG A 172 -22.97 19.20 -6.08
CA ARG A 172 -22.71 18.59 -4.78
C ARG A 172 -21.23 18.24 -4.71
N THR A 173 -20.49 18.92 -3.83
CA THR A 173 -19.10 18.57 -3.53
C THR A 173 -19.10 17.40 -2.55
N CYS A 174 -18.94 16.18 -3.04
CA CYS A 174 -18.52 15.06 -2.20
C CYS A 174 -16.99 15.15 -2.11
N ARG A 175 -16.45 15.36 -0.92
CA ARG A 175 -15.01 15.18 -0.66
C ARG A 175 -14.74 13.68 -0.67
N ASP A 176 -13.93 13.22 -1.61
CA ASP A 176 -13.31 11.89 -1.53
C ASP A 176 -12.27 11.93 -0.40
N GLU A 177 -12.61 11.41 0.78
CA GLU A 177 -11.67 11.26 1.88
C GLU A 177 -10.69 10.12 1.57
N ILE A 178 -9.45 10.48 1.25
CA ILE A 178 -8.33 9.53 1.16
C ILE A 178 -8.02 9.05 2.57
N VAL A 179 -8.33 7.78 2.86
CA VAL A 179 -7.93 7.13 4.12
C VAL A 179 -6.47 6.65 3.99
N ILE A 180 -5.53 7.45 4.51
CA ILE A 180 -4.17 6.97 4.80
C ILE A 180 -4.22 6.26 6.16
N VAL A 181 -4.16 4.93 6.15
CA VAL A 181 -4.16 4.12 7.38
C VAL A 181 -2.81 4.30 8.08
N ARG A 182 -2.82 4.87 9.29
CA ARG A 182 -1.64 5.08 10.14
C ARG A 182 -1.50 3.94 11.13
N GLU A 183 -0.36 3.25 11.14
CA GLU A 183 -0.02 2.28 12.17
C GLU A 183 0.66 3.02 13.34
N THR A 184 0.16 2.85 14.56
CA THR A 184 0.88 3.29 15.77
C THR A 184 1.00 2.12 16.72
N ASP A 185 2.24 1.72 17.02
CA ASP A 185 2.52 0.74 18.07
C ASP A 185 2.40 1.42 19.44
N ARG A 186 1.32 1.13 20.18
CA ARG A 186 1.30 1.29 21.64
C ARG A 186 1.14 -0.09 22.28
N ARG A 187 2.11 -0.46 23.10
CA ARG A 187 2.08 -1.68 23.92
C ARG A 187 1.32 -1.38 25.21
N ASP A 188 0.28 -2.15 25.48
CA ASP A 188 -0.35 -2.18 26.79
C ASP A 188 0.26 -3.33 27.63
N ASN A 189 0.31 -3.15 28.95
CA ASN A 189 1.00 -4.01 29.93
C ASN A 189 0.46 -5.44 30.09
N ASN A 190 -0.33 -5.95 29.13
CA ASN A 190 -0.92 -7.29 29.21
C ASN A 190 -0.73 -8.16 27.94
N GLY A 191 0.17 -7.77 27.02
CA GLY A 191 0.64 -8.66 25.95
C GLY A 191 -0.36 -9.01 24.84
N SER A 192 -1.53 -8.38 24.78
CA SER A 192 -2.48 -8.52 23.67
C SER A 192 -2.43 -7.30 22.74
N ASN A 193 -2.21 -7.54 21.44
CA ASN A 193 -2.21 -6.49 20.41
C ASN A 193 -3.66 -6.06 20.12
N HIS A 194 -4.10 -4.95 20.72
CA HIS A 194 -5.38 -4.31 20.39
C HIS A 194 -5.12 -3.14 19.44
N ILE A 195 -5.51 -3.27 18.17
CA ILE A 195 -5.47 -2.15 17.21
C ILE A 195 -6.70 -1.28 17.46
N THR A 196 -6.51 -0.04 17.91
CA THR A 196 -7.58 0.96 17.98
C THR A 196 -7.51 1.86 16.74
N MET A 197 -8.61 1.88 15.99
CA MET A 197 -8.81 2.81 14.88
C MET A 197 -8.96 4.23 15.44
N VAL A 198 -7.98 5.11 15.21
CA VAL A 198 -8.13 6.53 15.52
C VAL A 198 -8.39 7.30 14.23
N ASP A 199 -9.64 7.71 14.07
CA ASP A 199 -10.10 8.62 13.05
C ASP A 199 -9.51 10.02 13.29
N SER A 200 -8.60 10.46 12.42
CA SER A 200 -8.00 11.81 12.51
C SER A 200 -8.95 12.94 12.12
N SER A 201 -10.19 12.66 11.70
CA SER A 201 -11.23 13.66 11.46
C SER A 201 -11.99 14.08 12.73
N LYS A 202 -11.78 13.41 13.88
CA LYS A 202 -12.53 13.69 15.13
C LYS A 202 -11.90 14.69 16.10
N ARG A 203 -11.13 15.67 15.62
CA ARG A 203 -10.91 16.91 16.40
C ARG A 203 -11.99 17.92 16.04
N ASN A 204 -13.16 17.74 16.65
CA ASN A 204 -14.29 18.68 16.82
C ASN A 204 -15.63 18.03 16.45
N TRP A 205 -16.23 17.35 17.44
CA TRP A 205 -17.67 17.34 17.58
C TRP A 205 -18.03 17.53 19.06
N PRO A 206 -18.91 18.47 19.42
CA PRO A 206 -19.35 18.65 20.79
C PRO A 206 -20.32 17.54 21.20
N ASN A 207 -20.14 17.03 22.41
CA ASN A 207 -21.09 16.25 23.22
C ASN A 207 -21.49 14.84 22.73
N GLY A 208 -20.86 13.85 23.36
CA GLY A 208 -21.51 12.72 24.06
C GLY A 208 -22.51 11.84 23.30
N THR A 209 -22.09 10.63 22.93
CA THR A 209 -22.84 9.36 23.10
C THR A 209 -22.00 8.17 22.60
N THR A 210 -21.84 7.14 23.43
CA THR A 210 -21.17 5.87 23.11
C THR A 210 -22.18 4.81 22.67
N PRO A 211 -21.82 3.88 21.75
CA PRO A 211 -22.53 2.61 21.66
C PRO A 211 -21.64 1.37 21.85
N ASN A 212 -22.09 0.61 22.85
CA ASN A 212 -21.97 -0.80 23.24
C ASN A 212 -21.21 -1.83 22.37
N SER A 213 -20.49 -2.68 23.09
CA SER A 213 -19.98 -3.99 22.72
C SER A 213 -21.09 -4.97 22.35
N ASN A 214 -20.87 -5.79 21.31
CA ASN A 214 -21.16 -7.23 21.23
C ASN A 214 -21.19 -7.63 19.75
N ASN A 215 -20.38 -8.63 19.38
CA ASN A 215 -20.71 -9.74 18.45
C ASN A 215 -19.42 -10.43 17.98
N GLU A 216 -18.94 -11.37 18.80
CA GLU A 216 -18.02 -12.43 18.37
C GLU A 216 -18.79 -13.42 17.49
N SER A 217 -18.25 -13.80 16.32
CA SER A 217 -18.59 -15.10 15.73
C SER A 217 -17.40 -15.75 15.01
N THR A 218 -17.20 -16.98 15.44
CA THR A 218 -16.12 -17.96 15.28
C THR A 218 -15.73 -18.33 13.84
N ILE A 219 -14.41 -18.43 13.66
CA ILE A 219 -13.67 -18.83 12.47
C ILE A 219 -13.69 -20.36 12.28
N ARG A 220 -13.90 -20.85 11.05
CA ARG A 220 -13.55 -22.23 10.65
C ARG A 220 -12.83 -22.28 9.29
N THR A 221 -11.50 -22.37 9.40
CA THR A 221 -10.49 -23.04 8.55
C THR A 221 -10.73 -23.23 7.05
N GLU A 222 -9.77 -22.78 6.23
CA GLU A 222 -9.30 -23.54 5.05
C GLU A 222 -7.80 -23.32 4.75
N LYS A 223 -7.02 -24.36 5.08
CA LYS A 223 -5.54 -24.42 5.16
C LYS A 223 -4.81 -24.70 3.83
N LYS A 224 -5.41 -24.42 2.66
CA LYS A 224 -4.85 -24.90 1.37
C LYS A 224 -3.91 -23.94 0.63
N SER A 225 -3.94 -22.63 0.91
CA SER A 225 -3.08 -21.65 0.21
C SER A 225 -1.69 -21.46 0.84
N GLN A 226 -1.49 -21.77 2.13
CA GLN A 226 -0.25 -21.50 2.86
C GLN A 226 0.90 -22.52 2.64
N ARG A 227 0.71 -23.55 1.82
CA ARG A 227 1.65 -24.69 1.75
C ARG A 227 2.94 -24.45 0.95
N LYS A 228 3.13 -23.27 0.34
CA LYS A 228 4.40 -22.95 -0.34
C LYS A 228 5.38 -22.11 0.48
N CYS A 229 4.95 -21.40 1.53
CA CYS A 229 5.84 -20.63 2.41
C CYS A 229 6.24 -21.36 3.72
N ALA A 230 5.70 -22.55 3.99
CA ALA A 230 5.96 -23.29 5.23
C ALA A 230 7.08 -24.35 5.14
N LYS A 231 7.87 -24.39 4.05
CA LYS A 231 8.95 -25.38 3.86
C LYS A 231 10.34 -24.75 3.89
N ARG A 232 10.74 -24.16 5.02
CA ARG A 232 12.17 -24.02 5.40
C ARG A 232 12.48 -23.58 6.85
N CYS A 233 11.60 -23.84 7.81
CA CYS A 233 11.97 -23.76 9.23
C CYS A 233 12.09 -25.18 9.81
N SER A 234 13.23 -25.81 9.56
CA SER A 234 13.74 -26.95 10.33
C SER A 234 15.25 -26.95 10.12
N ILE A 235 16.02 -26.98 11.22
CA ILE A 235 17.50 -26.83 11.31
C ILE A 235 17.85 -25.33 11.35
N ILE A 236 18.28 -24.71 12.46
CA ILE A 236 19.14 -25.11 13.59
C ILE A 236 18.54 -24.56 14.90
#